data_AF-A0AAD5YSV5-F1
#
_entry.id   AF-A0AAD5YSV5-F1
#
_cell.length_a   1.000
_cell.length_b   1.000
_cell.length_c   1.000
_cell.angle_alpha   90.00
_cell.angle_beta   90.00
_cell.angle_gamma   90.00
#
_symmetry.space_group_name_H-M   'P 1'
#
loop_
_entity.id
_entity.type
_entity.pdbx_description
1 polymer ?
#
loop_
_entity_poly.entity_id
_entity_poly.type
_entity_poly.pdbx_seq_one_letter_code
_entity_poly.pdbx_strand_id
1 'polypeptide(L)'
;MNLAFGWCAITALGDYNPEKGGHLVFEELGLVVEFPPGATIFMPSAYIHHCNVPVGEHEKCTSITFYNPGSIFRYIDNKFMTENELKRRKSHLFKELQLKKMVRFSRALNLYSTLNELVLNNAI
;
A
#
# COMPACT_ATOMS: atom_id res chain seq x y z
N MET A 1 9.75 3.30 0.41
CA MET A 1 8.71 2.40 0.94
C MET A 1 7.44 3.19 1.18
N ASN A 2 6.31 2.64 0.75
CA ASN A 2 5.01 3.30 0.81
C ASN A 2 4.51 3.35 2.25
N LEU A 3 3.50 4.17 2.50
CA LEU A 3 2.81 4.18 3.79
C LEU A 3 2.18 2.81 3.99
N ALA A 4 2.57 2.09 5.06
CA ALA A 4 2.17 0.70 5.28
C ALA A 4 0.64 0.51 5.25
N PHE A 5 -0.09 1.48 5.78
CA PHE A 5 -1.56 1.47 5.82
C PHE A 5 -2.21 2.37 4.77
N GLY A 6 -1.41 2.89 3.83
CA GLY A 6 -1.93 3.67 2.72
C GLY A 6 -2.44 2.75 1.62
N TRP A 7 -3.58 3.11 1.03
CA TRP A 7 -4.04 2.50 -0.20
C TRP A 7 -3.13 2.91 -1.36
N CYS A 8 -2.80 1.94 -2.19
CA CYS A 8 -2.25 2.13 -3.52
C CYS A 8 -3.33 1.82 -4.54
N ALA A 9 -3.39 2.60 -5.62
CA ALA A 9 -4.20 2.28 -6.79
C ALA A 9 -3.25 1.79 -7.88
N ILE A 10 -3.41 0.54 -8.30
CA ILE A 10 -2.57 -0.09 -9.31
C ILE A 10 -3.48 -0.40 -10.50
N THR A 11 -3.14 0.12 -11.67
CA THR A 11 -3.85 -0.13 -12.91
C THR A 11 -2.99 -1.00 -13.81
N ALA A 12 -3.49 -2.17 -14.18
CA ALA A 12 -2.86 -3.02 -15.19
C ALA A 12 -3.07 -2.43 -16.58
N LEU A 13 -2.04 -2.52 -17.42
CA LEU A 13 -2.02 -2.06 -18.80
C LEU A 13 -1.29 -3.07 -19.68
N GLY A 14 -1.40 -2.88 -20.98
CA GLY A 14 -0.74 -3.70 -21.99
C GLY A 14 -1.72 -4.64 -22.70
N ASP A 15 -1.16 -5.66 -23.33
CA ASP A 15 -1.88 -6.63 -24.16
C ASP A 15 -1.41 -8.04 -23.76
N TYR A 16 -2.28 -8.75 -23.06
CA TYR A 16 -2.08 -10.10 -22.56
C TYR A 16 -3.42 -10.76 -22.24
N ASN A 17 -3.45 -12.09 -22.23
CA ASN A 17 -4.62 -12.84 -21.78
C ASN A 17 -4.61 -13.00 -20.24
N PRO A 18 -5.54 -12.34 -19.51
CA PRO A 18 -5.58 -12.36 -18.05
C PRO A 18 -6.12 -13.66 -17.45
N GLU A 19 -6.56 -14.62 -18.27
CA GLU A 19 -6.92 -15.98 -17.84
C GLU A 19 -5.68 -16.92 -17.85
N LYS A 20 -4.58 -16.50 -18.48
CA LYS A 20 -3.37 -17.32 -18.67
C LYS A 20 -2.14 -16.78 -17.94
N GLY A 21 -2.11 -15.50 -17.61
CA GLY A 21 -0.95 -14.84 -17.00
C GLY A 21 -1.29 -13.44 -16.51
N GLY A 22 -0.29 -12.75 -15.94
CA GLY A 22 -0.48 -11.40 -15.40
C GLY A 22 -1.27 -11.33 -14.08
N HIS A 23 -1.75 -12.46 -13.56
CA HIS A 23 -2.53 -12.55 -12.32
C HIS A 23 -1.79 -11.89 -11.15
N LEU A 24 -2.53 -11.25 -10.26
CA LEU A 24 -2.02 -10.76 -8.98
C LEU A 24 -2.07 -11.88 -7.94
N VAL A 25 -0.93 -12.14 -7.31
CA VAL A 25 -0.80 -13.12 -6.23
C VAL A 25 -0.67 -12.37 -4.91
N PHE A 26 -1.45 -12.77 -3.91
CA PHE A 26 -1.36 -12.27 -2.52
C PHE A 26 -0.96 -13.43 -1.61
N GLU A 27 0.28 -13.43 -1.14
CA GLU A 27 0.89 -14.57 -0.46
C GLU A 27 0.19 -14.87 0.87
N GLU A 28 0.02 -13.89 1.74
CA GLU A 28 -0.60 -14.08 3.06
C GLU A 28 -2.10 -14.40 2.99
N LEU A 29 -2.75 -14.05 1.87
CA LEU A 29 -4.17 -14.33 1.66
C LEU A 29 -4.40 -15.68 0.98
N GLY A 30 -3.35 -16.33 0.46
CA GLY A 30 -3.47 -17.52 -0.37
C GLY A 30 -4.36 -17.29 -1.60
N LEU A 31 -4.37 -16.05 -2.12
CA LEU A 31 -5.30 -15.61 -3.15
C LEU A 31 -4.56 -15.31 -4.45
N VAL A 32 -5.11 -15.79 -5.56
CA VAL A 32 -4.68 -15.44 -6.91
C VAL A 32 -5.88 -14.83 -7.63
N VAL A 33 -5.70 -13.66 -8.22
CA VAL A 33 -6.76 -12.89 -8.86
C VAL A 33 -6.37 -12.60 -10.30
N GLU A 34 -7.24 -12.95 -11.25
CA GLU A 34 -7.12 -12.48 -12.62
C GLU A 34 -7.15 -10.96 -12.63
N PHE A 35 -6.13 -10.35 -13.23
CA PHE A 35 -5.98 -8.90 -13.23
C PHE A 35 -5.92 -8.40 -14.66
N PRO A 36 -7.07 -8.06 -15.28
CA PRO A 36 -7.12 -7.74 -16.70
C PRO A 36 -6.48 -6.39 -17.05
N PRO A 37 -5.94 -6.21 -18.27
CA PRO A 37 -5.59 -4.89 -18.78
C PRO A 37 -6.76 -3.90 -18.64
N GLY A 38 -6.50 -2.70 -18.13
CA GLY A 38 -7.51 -1.69 -17.83
C GLY A 38 -8.14 -1.80 -16.44
N ALA A 39 -7.98 -2.93 -15.74
CA ALA A 39 -8.47 -3.06 -14.37
C ALA A 39 -7.61 -2.26 -13.40
N THR A 40 -8.26 -1.75 -12.35
CA THR A 40 -7.59 -1.08 -11.24
C THR A 40 -7.94 -1.77 -9.94
N ILE A 41 -6.91 -2.12 -9.17
CA ILE A 41 -7.05 -2.60 -7.80
C ILE A 41 -6.64 -1.50 -6.82
N PHE A 42 -7.43 -1.35 -5.77
CA PHE A 42 -7.03 -0.63 -4.58
C PHE A 42 -6.52 -1.67 -3.58
N MET A 43 -5.32 -1.50 -3.03
CA MET A 43 -4.80 -2.38 -1.98
C MET A 43 -3.74 -1.71 -1.08
N PRO A 44 -3.54 -2.20 0.16
CA PRO A 44 -2.42 -1.79 1.00
C PRO A 44 -1.12 -2.50 0.60
N SER A 45 -0.53 -2.09 -0.53
CA SER A 45 0.61 -2.78 -1.17
C SER A 45 1.87 -2.93 -0.31
N ALA A 46 2.10 -2.03 0.66
CA ALA A 46 3.25 -2.12 1.56
C ALA A 46 3.03 -3.07 2.74
N TYR A 47 1.82 -3.61 2.90
CA TYR A 47 1.45 -4.49 4.00
C TYR A 47 1.32 -5.96 3.58
N ILE A 48 0.99 -6.21 2.32
CA ILE A 48 0.72 -7.55 1.79
C ILE A 48 1.78 -7.88 0.75
N HIS A 49 2.45 -9.02 0.89
CA HIS A 49 3.37 -9.51 -0.11
C HIS A 49 2.59 -9.91 -1.36
N HIS A 50 2.97 -9.30 -2.48
CA HIS A 50 2.30 -9.51 -3.74
C HIS A 50 3.28 -9.51 -4.90
N CYS A 51 2.91 -10.22 -5.96
CA CYS A 51 3.63 -10.24 -7.22
C CYS A 51 2.66 -10.48 -8.39
N ASN A 52 3.18 -10.43 -9.60
CA ASN A 52 2.45 -10.81 -10.80
C ASN A 52 2.98 -12.14 -11.35
N VAL A 53 2.06 -12.98 -11.82
CA VAL A 53 2.42 -14.12 -12.67
C VAL A 53 2.96 -13.60 -14.00
N PRO A 54 4.03 -14.20 -14.56
CA PRO A 54 4.50 -13.84 -15.90
C PRO A 54 3.39 -13.95 -16.94
N VAL A 55 3.41 -13.05 -17.93
CA VAL A 55 2.59 -13.19 -19.14
C VAL A 55 3.28 -14.09 -20.17
N GLY A 56 2.59 -14.43 -21.26
CA GLY A 56 3.15 -15.22 -22.35
C GLY A 56 4.33 -14.54 -23.05
N GLU A 57 5.13 -15.33 -23.77
CA GLU A 57 6.40 -14.89 -24.40
C GLU A 57 6.26 -13.67 -25.34
N HIS A 58 5.11 -13.50 -25.97
CA HIS A 58 4.83 -12.39 -26.89
C HIS A 58 3.84 -11.37 -26.33
N GLU A 59 3.44 -11.53 -25.07
CA GLU A 59 2.51 -10.65 -24.38
C GLU A 59 3.28 -9.59 -23.58
N LYS A 60 2.61 -8.48 -23.27
CA LYS A 60 3.21 -7.40 -22.49
C LYS A 60 2.26 -6.92 -21.42
N CYS A 61 2.69 -7.05 -20.17
CA CYS A 61 2.05 -6.42 -19.03
C CYS A 61 2.87 -5.21 -18.56
N THR A 62 2.20 -4.08 -18.40
CA THR A 62 2.73 -2.88 -17.75
C THR A 62 1.74 -2.40 -16.69
N SER A 63 2.15 -1.49 -15.81
CA SER A 63 1.24 -0.95 -14.80
C SER A 63 1.52 0.51 -14.48
N ILE A 64 0.48 1.20 -14.02
CA ILE A 64 0.58 2.51 -13.38
C ILE A 64 0.24 2.31 -11.91
N THR A 65 1.08 2.81 -11.01
CA THR A 65 0.85 2.71 -9.57
C THR A 65 0.84 4.09 -8.93
N PHE A 66 -0.30 4.45 -8.33
CA PHE A 66 -0.43 5.60 -7.44
C PHE A 66 -0.23 5.13 -6.01
N TYR A 67 0.70 5.74 -5.30
CA TYR A 67 1.01 5.38 -3.92
C TYR A 67 1.38 6.61 -3.10
N ASN A 68 1.27 6.45 -1.78
CA ASN A 68 1.67 7.46 -0.81
C ASN A 68 3.00 7.07 -0.16
N PRO A 69 4.09 7.84 -0.32
CA PRO A 69 5.39 7.49 0.25
C PRO A 69 5.37 7.66 1.77
N GLY A 70 5.74 6.64 2.55
CA GLY A 70 5.72 6.72 4.02
C GLY A 70 6.75 7.73 4.59
N SER A 71 7.76 8.11 3.81
CA SER A 71 8.75 9.13 4.18
C SER A 71 8.15 10.52 4.34
N ILE A 72 7.16 10.91 3.54
CA ILE A 72 6.58 12.27 3.62
C ILE A 72 5.82 12.46 4.94
N PHE A 73 5.06 11.45 5.36
CA PHE A 73 4.37 11.45 6.66
C PHE A 73 5.35 11.48 7.82
N ARG A 74 6.44 10.69 7.74
CA ARG A 74 7.51 10.73 8.75
C ARG A 74 8.16 12.11 8.83
N TYR A 75 8.38 12.77 7.70
CA TYR A 75 8.95 14.11 7.66
C TYR A 75 8.04 15.13 8.35
N ILE A 76 6.73 15.06 8.11
CA ILE A 76 5.72 15.90 8.77
C ILE A 76 5.68 15.62 10.28
N ASP A 77 5.60 14.34 10.68
CA ASP A 77 5.63 13.91 12.09
C ASP A 77 6.88 14.45 12.81
N ASN A 78 8.01 14.46 12.12
CA ASN A 78 9.29 14.95 12.60
C ASN A 78 9.41 16.49 12.57
N LYS A 79 8.31 17.23 12.39
CA LYS A 79 8.28 18.70 12.31
C LYS A 79 9.16 19.24 11.17
N PHE A 80 9.00 18.65 9.99
CA PHE A 80 9.71 19.03 8.76
C PHE A 80 11.23 18.87 8.88
N MET A 81 11.65 17.76 9.50
CA MET A 81 13.06 17.37 9.60
C MET A 81 13.25 15.93 9.18
N THR A 82 14.38 15.64 8.55
CA THR A 82 14.82 14.25 8.39
C THR A 82 15.02 13.60 9.77
N GLU A 83 14.94 12.26 9.86
CA GLU A 83 15.19 11.58 11.13
C GLU A 83 16.60 11.90 11.69
N ASN A 84 17.59 12.04 10.80
CA ASN A 84 18.96 12.42 11.18
C ASN A 84 19.03 13.83 11.76
N GLU A 85 18.35 14.81 11.14
CA GLU A 85 18.29 16.17 11.66
C GLU A 85 17.54 16.25 12.98
N LEU A 86 16.41 15.55 13.10
CA LEU A 86 15.64 15.50 14.34
C LEU A 86 16.48 14.90 15.48
N LYS A 87 17.18 13.79 15.23
CA LYS A 87 18.07 13.13 16.20
C LYS A 87 19.21 14.06 16.64
N ARG A 88 19.81 14.79 15.70
CA ARG A 88 20.91 15.72 15.98
C ARG A 88 20.46 16.97 16.71
N ARG A 89 19.36 17.60 16.28
CA ARG A 89 18.91 18.91 16.79
C ARG A 89 18.00 18.78 18.03
N LYS A 90 17.23 17.70 18.14
CA LYS A 90 16.20 17.51 19.17
C LYS A 90 16.16 16.05 19.65
N SER A 91 17.25 15.57 20.22
CA SER A 91 17.41 14.16 20.64
C SER A 91 16.33 13.67 21.63
N HIS A 92 15.85 14.53 22.52
CA HIS A 92 14.74 14.22 23.42
C HIS A 92 13.43 13.94 22.65
N LEU A 93 13.04 14.85 21.76
CA LEU A 93 11.85 14.70 20.93
C LEU A 93 11.96 13.48 19.99
N PHE A 94 13.17 13.22 19.47
CA PHE A 94 13.43 12.00 18.70
C PHE A 94 13.08 10.75 19.51
N LYS A 95 13.59 10.63 20.76
CA LYS A 95 13.30 9.48 21.63
C LYS A 95 11.80 9.34 21.91
N GLU A 96 11.11 10.44 22.22
CA GLU A 96 9.66 10.45 22.44
C GLU A 96 8.89 9.93 21.21
N LEU A 97 9.24 10.43 20.02
CA LEU A 97 8.60 10.01 18.77
C LEU A 97 8.90 8.55 18.39
N GLN A 98 10.07 8.01 18.77
CA GLN A 98 10.37 6.58 18.60
C GLN A 98 9.44 5.71 19.45
N LEU A 99 9.15 6.09 20.70
CA LEU A 99 8.24 5.34 21.57
C LEU A 99 6.81 5.30 21.01
N LYS A 100 6.36 6.40 20.39
CA LYS A 100 5.05 6.47 19.72
C LYS A 100 4.96 5.60 18.46
N LYS A 101 6.07 5.07 17.93
CA LYS A 101 6.03 4.16 16.79
C LYS A 101 5.30 2.84 17.11
N MET A 102 5.35 2.38 18.36
CA MET A 102 4.73 1.11 18.77
C MET A 102 3.21 1.09 18.59
N VAL A 103 2.54 2.23 18.76
CA VAL A 103 1.07 2.35 18.62
C VAL A 103 0.62 2.68 17.20
N ARG A 104 1.56 2.95 16.27
CA ARG A 104 1.22 3.35 14.89
C ARG A 104 0.42 2.27 14.17
N PHE A 105 0.72 1.01 14.44
CA PHE A 105 0.01 -0.10 13.82
C PHE A 105 -1.46 -0.15 14.22
N SER A 106 -1.77 -0.08 15.52
CA SER A 106 -3.15 -0.04 16.01
C SER A 106 -3.91 1.19 15.47
N ARG A 107 -3.27 2.37 15.47
CA ARG A 107 -3.87 3.58 14.91
C ARG A 107 -4.17 3.42 13.41
N ALA A 108 -3.27 2.79 12.68
CA ALA A 108 -3.39 2.55 11.25
C ALA A 108 -4.56 1.62 10.91
N LEU A 109 -4.78 0.55 11.70
CA LEU A 109 -5.91 -0.35 11.50
C LEU A 109 -7.25 0.37 11.62
N ASN A 110 -7.35 1.33 12.56
CA ASN A 110 -8.56 2.13 12.76
C ASN A 110 -8.83 3.15 11.62
N LEU A 111 -7.96 3.26 10.62
CA LEU A 111 -8.19 4.11 9.44
C LEU A 111 -8.92 3.37 8.31
N TYR A 112 -9.03 2.03 8.40
CA TYR A 112 -9.79 1.25 7.43
C TYR A 112 -11.26 1.15 7.86
N SER A 113 -12.15 1.21 6.88
CA SER A 113 -13.56 0.89 7.10
C SER A 113 -13.73 -0.57 7.53
N THR A 114 -14.62 -0.78 8.48
CA THR A 114 -15.12 -2.10 8.85
C THR A 114 -16.19 -2.56 7.85
N LEU A 115 -16.44 -3.88 7.80
CA LEU A 115 -17.52 -4.42 6.95
C LEU A 115 -18.89 -3.83 7.31
N ASN A 116 -19.15 -3.62 8.60
CA ASN A 116 -20.41 -3.02 9.06
C ASN A 116 -20.57 -1.59 8.53
N GLU A 117 -19.52 -0.78 8.57
CA GLU A 117 -19.56 0.59 8.02
C GLU A 117 -19.78 0.59 6.51
N LEU A 118 -19.27 -0.39 5.78
CA LEU A 118 -19.50 -0.50 4.33
C LEU A 118 -20.93 -0.96 3.99
N VAL A 119 -21.45 -1.95 4.72
CA VAL A 119 -22.79 -2.51 4.46
C VAL A 119 -23.91 -1.54 4.87
N LEU A 120 -23.74 -0.82 5.98
CA LEU A 120 -24.74 0.14 6.46
C LEU A 120 -24.89 1.38 5.56
N ASN A 121 -23.87 1.70 4.76
CA ASN A 121 -23.88 2.83 3.83
C ASN A 121 -24.47 2.50 2.45
N ASN A 122 -24.87 1.24 2.19
CA ASN A 122 -25.49 0.81 0.93
C ASN A 122 -27.04 0.82 0.96
N ALA A 123 -27.64 1.49 1.95
CA ALA A 123 -29.10 1.63 2.10
C ALA A 123 -29.65 2.97 1.57
N ILE A 124 -29.04 3.53 0.53
CA ILE A 124 -29.49 4.76 -0.18
C ILE A 124 -29.87 4.40 -1.61
#